data_AF-E6VP06-F1
#
_entry.id   AF-E6VP06-F1
#
_cell.length_a   1.000
_cell.length_b   1.000
_cell.length_c   1.000
_cell.angle_alpha   90.00
_cell.angle_beta   90.00
_cell.angle_gamma   90.00
#
_symmetry.space_group_name_H-M   'P 1'
#
loop_
_entity.id
_entity.type
_entity.pdbx_description
1 polymer ?
#
loop_
_entity_poly.entity_id
_entity_poly.type
_entity_poly.pdbx_seq_one_letter_code
_entity_poly.pdbx_strand_id
1 'polypeptide(L)'
;MKDEIKAKLDAAFQKHEAAKRTATEAKQIAESKEQVFLRGFMEARESIIRPAMKEIGEYVKAKGYDYEVSIEDDKPSPDGRSRSTPPSIRLTIFLGERRYPSHEHPGFSVICEKGQQKVRFHENTTSPGRGGHAGPAGEAALSDLTKDLVQEKILKVVAEVFR
;
A
#
# COMPACT_ATOMS: atom_id res chain seq x y z
N MET A 1 47.47 -13.16 28.54
CA MET A 1 46.54 -12.01 28.48
C MET A 1 46.28 -11.54 29.90
N LYS A 2 46.22 -10.24 30.18
CA LYS A 2 45.88 -9.74 31.53
C LYS A 2 44.41 -10.02 31.83
N ASP A 3 44.09 -10.44 33.05
CA ASP A 3 42.72 -10.81 33.45
C ASP A 3 41.72 -9.66 33.29
N GLU A 4 42.17 -8.42 33.50
CA GLU A 4 41.36 -7.22 33.26
C GLU A 4 40.95 -7.02 31.80
N ILE A 5 41.82 -7.41 30.86
CA ILE A 5 41.53 -7.32 29.41
C ILE A 5 40.53 -8.42 29.03
N LYS A 6 40.68 -9.63 29.60
CA LYS A 6 39.73 -10.73 29.41
C LYS A 6 38.33 -10.34 29.89
N ALA A 7 38.22 -9.82 31.11
CA ALA A 7 36.94 -9.40 31.67
C ALA A 7 36.24 -8.31 30.84
N LYS A 8 36.99 -7.34 30.30
CA LYS A 8 36.43 -6.30 29.42
C LYS A 8 35.94 -6.85 28.08
N LEU A 9 36.67 -7.81 27.48
CA LEU A 9 36.25 -8.47 26.25
C LEU A 9 35.01 -9.34 26.48
N ASP A 10 34.97 -10.11 27.56
CA ASP A 10 33.81 -10.94 27.92
C ASP A 10 32.56 -10.07 28.14
N ALA A 11 32.69 -8.94 28.84
CA ALA A 11 31.59 -7.99 29.01
C ALA A 11 31.11 -7.37 27.68
N ALA A 12 32.03 -7.08 26.75
CA ALA A 12 31.68 -6.56 25.43
C ALA A 12 30.91 -7.60 24.59
N PHE A 13 31.36 -8.87 24.61
CA PHE A 13 30.67 -9.96 23.93
C PHE A 13 29.30 -10.25 24.53
N GLN A 14 29.17 -10.26 25.87
CA GLN A 14 27.88 -10.43 26.54
C GLN A 14 26.90 -9.31 26.17
N LYS A 15 27.36 -8.05 26.13
CA LYS A 15 26.54 -6.91 25.69
C LYS A 15 26.10 -7.05 24.23
N HIS A 16 27.00 -7.50 23.36
CA HIS A 16 26.68 -7.72 21.95
C HIS A 16 25.65 -8.84 21.75
N GLU A 17 25.83 -9.99 22.41
CA GLU A 17 24.89 -11.11 22.35
C GLU A 17 23.52 -10.73 22.93
N ALA A 18 23.48 -9.99 24.04
CA ALA A 18 22.22 -9.48 24.59
C ALA A 18 21.51 -8.55 23.59
N ALA A 19 22.23 -7.61 22.97
CA ALA A 19 21.66 -6.71 21.96
C ALA A 19 21.15 -7.48 20.72
N LYS A 20 21.90 -8.49 20.27
CA LYS A 20 21.53 -9.34 19.13
C LYS A 20 20.27 -10.15 19.42
N ARG A 21 20.15 -10.69 20.63
CA ARG A 21 18.95 -11.42 21.08
C ARG A 21 17.74 -10.49 21.12
N THR A 22 17.84 -9.32 21.75
CA THR A 22 16.75 -8.33 21.78
C THR A 22 16.35 -7.89 20.38
N ALA A 23 17.30 -7.66 19.47
CA ALA A 23 17.00 -7.31 18.09
C ALA A 23 16.26 -8.42 17.34
N THR A 24 16.62 -9.68 17.59
CA THR A 24 15.97 -10.85 16.99
C THR A 24 14.54 -11.02 17.51
N GLU A 25 14.33 -10.89 18.82
CA GLU A 25 13.00 -10.94 19.44
C GLU A 25 12.11 -9.79 18.94
N ALA A 26 12.64 -8.57 18.87
CA ALA A 26 11.91 -7.42 18.32
C ALA A 26 11.53 -7.62 16.84
N LYS A 27 12.43 -8.20 16.04
CA LYS A 27 12.17 -8.52 14.64
C LYS A 27 11.04 -9.55 14.49
N GLN A 28 11.07 -10.63 15.28
CA GLN A 28 10.00 -11.65 15.25
C GLN A 28 8.63 -11.07 15.62
N ILE A 29 8.58 -10.19 16.62
CA ILE A 29 7.34 -9.50 17.01
C ILE A 29 6.84 -8.59 15.89
N ALA A 30 7.74 -7.82 15.25
CA ALA A 30 7.38 -6.96 14.12
C ALA A 30 6.84 -7.77 12.94
N GLU A 31 7.52 -8.85 12.54
CA GLU A 31 7.09 -9.73 11.46
C GLU A 31 5.70 -10.33 11.74
N SER A 32 5.43 -10.75 12.98
CA SER A 32 4.11 -11.24 13.38
C SER A 32 3.03 -10.16 13.24
N LYS A 33 3.29 -8.93 13.68
CA LYS A 33 2.37 -7.79 13.54
C LYS A 33 2.11 -7.44 12.07
N GLU A 34 3.14 -7.46 11.24
CA GLU A 34 3.02 -7.22 9.80
C GLU A 34 2.13 -8.27 9.13
N GLN A 35 2.30 -9.55 9.46
CA GLN A 35 1.47 -10.64 8.93
C GLN A 35 0.01 -10.51 9.33
N VAL A 36 -0.27 -10.16 10.59
CA VAL A 36 -1.64 -9.93 11.07
C VAL A 36 -2.27 -8.76 10.33
N PHE A 37 -1.54 -7.64 10.18
CA PHE A 37 -2.03 -6.47 9.45
C PHE A 37 -2.29 -6.78 7.98
N LEU A 38 -1.38 -7.50 7.34
CA LEU A 38 -1.51 -7.93 5.94
C LEU A 38 -2.77 -8.75 5.71
N ARG A 39 -3.05 -9.73 6.58
CA ARG A 39 -4.27 -10.54 6.49
C ARG A 39 -5.52 -9.67 6.63
N GLY A 40 -5.54 -8.76 7.61
CA GLY A 40 -6.66 -7.83 7.79
C GLY A 40 -6.87 -6.93 6.56
N PHE A 41 -5.79 -6.48 5.93
CA PHE A 41 -5.87 -5.72 4.68
C PHE A 41 -6.47 -6.55 3.54
N MET A 42 -6.07 -7.81 3.37
CA MET A 42 -6.64 -8.69 2.34
C MET A 42 -8.14 -8.91 2.56
N GLU A 43 -8.57 -9.09 3.81
CA GLU A 43 -9.99 -9.20 4.16
C GLU A 43 -10.76 -7.91 3.83
N ALA A 44 -10.22 -6.75 4.21
CA ALA A 44 -10.82 -5.45 3.90
C ALA A 44 -10.81 -5.13 2.40
N ARG A 45 -9.81 -5.60 1.66
CA ARG A 45 -9.72 -5.49 0.20
C ARG A 45 -10.92 -6.14 -0.47
N GLU A 46 -11.27 -7.35 -0.05
CA GLU A 46 -12.38 -8.09 -0.66
C GLU A 46 -13.76 -7.65 -0.14
N SER A 47 -13.86 -7.31 1.15
CA SER A 47 -15.15 -6.98 1.79
C SER A 47 -15.55 -5.51 1.71
N ILE A 48 -14.60 -4.58 1.59
CA ILE A 48 -14.83 -3.13 1.66
C ILE A 48 -14.33 -2.42 0.40
N ILE A 49 -13.03 -2.54 0.10
CA ILE A 49 -12.39 -1.71 -0.94
C ILE A 49 -12.87 -2.09 -2.35
N ARG A 50 -12.84 -3.38 -2.70
CA ARG A 50 -13.24 -3.84 -4.03
C ARG A 50 -14.71 -3.55 -4.31
N PRO A 51 -15.68 -3.82 -3.40
CA PRO A 51 -17.07 -3.41 -3.61
C PRO A 51 -17.22 -1.90 -3.81
N ALA A 52 -16.55 -1.08 -2.98
CA ALA A 52 -16.57 0.39 -3.11
C ALA A 52 -16.10 0.85 -4.50
N MET A 53 -14.97 0.31 -4.97
CA MET A 53 -14.40 0.62 -6.28
C MET A 53 -15.30 0.17 -7.43
N LYS A 54 -15.88 -1.04 -7.33
CA LYS A 54 -16.78 -1.57 -8.37
C LYS A 54 -18.03 -0.73 -8.51
N GLU A 55 -18.64 -0.27 -7.42
CA GLU A 55 -19.84 0.57 -7.49
C GLU A 55 -19.59 1.90 -8.20
N ILE A 56 -18.48 2.57 -7.89
CA ILE A 56 -18.09 3.79 -8.60
C ILE A 56 -17.72 3.49 -10.05
N GLY A 57 -17.00 2.38 -10.30
CA GLY A 57 -16.63 1.93 -11.64
C GLY A 57 -17.86 1.69 -12.53
N GLU A 58 -18.85 0.95 -12.03
CA GLU A 58 -20.12 0.71 -12.74
C GLU A 58 -20.90 2.01 -12.98
N TYR A 59 -20.88 2.95 -12.02
CA TYR A 59 -21.48 4.26 -12.22
C TYR A 59 -20.80 5.04 -13.34
N VAL A 60 -19.46 5.09 -13.36
CA VAL A 60 -18.66 5.72 -14.42
C VAL A 60 -18.90 5.04 -15.77
N LYS A 61 -19.05 3.71 -15.76
CA LYS A 61 -19.38 2.91 -16.95
C LYS A 61 -20.74 3.26 -17.54
N ALA A 62 -21.75 3.44 -16.68
CA ALA A 62 -23.07 3.88 -17.11
C ALA A 62 -23.08 5.30 -17.72
N LYS A 63 -22.00 6.08 -17.57
CA LYS A 63 -21.80 7.39 -18.22
C LYS A 63 -21.01 7.31 -19.53
N GLY A 64 -20.65 6.11 -20.00
CA GLY A 64 -19.98 5.89 -21.28
C GLY A 64 -18.46 5.79 -21.20
N TYR A 65 -17.88 5.75 -19.99
CA TYR A 65 -16.46 5.51 -19.78
C TYR A 65 -16.21 4.03 -19.48
N ASP A 66 -14.95 3.63 -19.42
CA ASP A 66 -14.58 2.27 -19.08
C ASP A 66 -13.71 2.27 -17.81
N TYR A 67 -13.67 1.15 -17.11
CA TYR A 67 -12.91 1.03 -15.87
C TYR A 67 -12.29 -0.35 -15.69
N GLU A 68 -11.28 -0.40 -14.83
CA GLU A 68 -10.65 -1.64 -14.39
C GLU A 68 -10.31 -1.57 -12.90
N VAL A 69 -10.51 -2.68 -12.19
CA VAL A 69 -10.02 -2.87 -10.83
C VAL A 69 -8.92 -3.91 -10.86
N SER A 70 -7.68 -3.48 -10.65
CA SER A 70 -6.49 -4.33 -10.63
C SER A 70 -5.99 -4.55 -9.21
N ILE A 71 -5.32 -5.68 -8.99
CA ILE A 71 -4.76 -6.07 -7.70
C ILE A 71 -3.30 -6.44 -7.89
N GLU A 72 -2.50 -5.99 -6.95
CA GLU A 72 -1.12 -6.42 -6.76
C GLU A 72 -1.04 -7.15 -5.42
N ASP A 73 -0.48 -8.35 -5.42
CA ASP A 73 -0.17 -9.08 -4.17
C ASP A 73 1.26 -8.77 -3.70
N ASP A 74 1.57 -9.13 -2.45
CA ASP A 74 2.92 -8.93 -1.89
C ASP A 74 3.94 -9.69 -2.75
N LYS A 75 4.82 -8.97 -3.44
CA LYS A 75 5.88 -9.58 -4.24
C LYS A 75 7.23 -9.23 -3.64
N PRO A 76 8.08 -10.22 -3.34
CA PRO A 76 9.47 -9.94 -3.01
C PRO A 76 10.12 -9.19 -4.16
N SER A 77 11.04 -8.29 -3.85
CA SER A 77 11.69 -7.51 -4.88
C SER A 77 12.38 -8.44 -5.91
N PRO A 78 12.19 -8.22 -7.22
CA PRO A 78 12.77 -9.07 -8.26
C PRO A 78 14.29 -9.22 -8.16
N ASP A 79 14.97 -8.21 -7.62
CA ASP A 79 16.42 -8.13 -7.47
C ASP A 79 16.92 -8.48 -6.05
N GLY A 80 16.00 -8.74 -5.10
CA GLY A 80 16.31 -8.93 -3.68
C GLY A 80 16.96 -7.73 -2.97
N ARG A 81 17.12 -6.58 -3.66
CA ARG A 81 17.81 -5.37 -3.17
C ARG A 81 16.85 -4.21 -2.94
N SER A 82 15.75 -4.16 -3.70
CA SER A 82 14.71 -3.14 -3.53
C SER A 82 13.65 -3.59 -2.51
N ARG A 83 12.77 -2.66 -2.11
CA ARG A 83 11.64 -3.00 -1.23
C ARG A 83 10.68 -3.91 -1.98
N SER A 84 10.05 -4.84 -1.27
CA SER A 84 8.95 -5.64 -1.83
C SER A 84 7.84 -4.72 -2.36
N THR A 85 7.18 -5.15 -3.43
CA THR A 85 6.00 -4.44 -3.92
C THR A 85 4.87 -4.66 -2.91
N PRO A 86 4.35 -3.62 -2.26
CA PRO A 86 3.31 -3.79 -1.27
C PRO A 86 2.02 -4.26 -1.94
N PRO A 87 1.23 -5.13 -1.28
CA PRO A 87 -0.09 -5.47 -1.76
C PRO A 87 -0.94 -4.22 -1.92
N SER A 88 -1.66 -4.14 -3.04
CA SER A 88 -2.51 -2.99 -3.34
C SER A 88 -3.69 -3.36 -4.23
N ILE A 89 -4.66 -2.47 -4.28
CA ILE A 89 -5.79 -2.53 -5.20
C ILE A 89 -5.97 -1.16 -5.83
N ARG A 90 -6.23 -1.12 -7.14
CA ARG A 90 -6.38 0.12 -7.90
C ARG A 90 -7.62 0.11 -8.75
N LEU A 91 -8.38 1.20 -8.69
CA LEU A 91 -9.37 1.57 -9.70
C LEU A 91 -8.70 2.43 -10.76
N THR A 92 -8.87 2.06 -12.03
CA THR A 92 -8.41 2.80 -13.20
C THR A 92 -9.62 3.21 -14.03
N ILE A 93 -9.68 4.47 -14.48
CA ILE A 93 -10.75 5.01 -15.32
C ILE A 93 -10.16 5.36 -16.69
N PHE A 94 -10.74 4.81 -17.75
CA PHE A 94 -10.29 5.05 -19.11
C PHE A 94 -11.17 6.12 -19.77
N LEU A 95 -10.55 7.23 -20.15
CA LEU A 95 -11.21 8.37 -20.82
C LEU A 95 -11.23 8.24 -22.36
N GLY A 96 -10.79 7.11 -22.88
CA GLY A 96 -10.60 6.89 -24.31
C GLY A 96 -9.95 5.54 -24.56
N GLU A 97 -9.14 5.45 -25.61
CA GLU A 97 -8.50 4.20 -25.99
C GLU A 97 -7.50 3.70 -24.93
N ARG A 98 -7.52 2.39 -24.67
CA ARG A 98 -6.64 1.70 -23.72
C ARG A 98 -5.21 1.50 -24.28
N ARG A 99 -4.66 2.49 -24.99
CA ARG A 99 -3.34 2.42 -25.65
C ARG A 99 -2.17 2.71 -24.71
N TYR A 100 -2.46 3.37 -23.59
CA TYR A 100 -1.46 3.74 -22.59
C TYR A 100 -1.48 2.80 -21.39
N PRO A 101 -0.33 2.58 -20.71
CA PRO A 101 -0.26 1.84 -19.46
C PRO A 101 -1.25 2.36 -18.42
N SER A 102 -1.73 1.47 -17.54
CA SER A 102 -2.74 1.81 -16.52
C SER A 102 -2.34 3.02 -15.66
N HIS A 103 -1.05 3.17 -15.32
CA HIS A 103 -0.54 4.28 -14.50
C HIS A 103 -0.57 5.65 -15.20
N GLU A 104 -0.81 5.71 -16.50
CA GLU A 104 -1.01 6.95 -17.26
C GLU A 104 -2.49 7.34 -17.36
N HIS A 105 -3.39 6.49 -16.87
CA HIS A 105 -4.82 6.78 -16.78
C HIS A 105 -5.19 7.20 -15.35
N PRO A 106 -6.24 8.03 -15.20
CA PRO A 106 -6.72 8.41 -13.89
C PRO A 106 -7.11 7.20 -13.06
N GLY A 107 -6.95 7.32 -11.75
CA GLY A 107 -7.26 6.24 -10.86
C GLY A 107 -6.95 6.51 -9.41
N PHE A 108 -7.32 5.54 -8.59
CA PHE A 108 -7.15 5.60 -7.14
C PHE A 108 -6.66 4.25 -6.64
N SER A 109 -5.58 4.27 -5.86
CA SER A 109 -4.95 3.08 -5.29
C SER A 109 -5.05 3.08 -3.77
N VAL A 110 -5.29 1.90 -3.22
CA VAL A 110 -5.24 1.62 -1.79
C VAL A 110 -4.13 0.61 -1.55
N ILE A 111 -3.15 0.98 -0.71
CA ILE A 111 -1.85 0.30 -0.59
C ILE A 111 -1.63 -0.13 0.87
N CYS A 112 -1.21 -1.37 1.07
CA CYS A 112 -0.92 -1.92 2.39
C CYS A 112 0.52 -1.62 2.82
N GLU A 113 0.71 -0.72 3.78
CA GLU A 113 2.01 -0.41 4.38
C GLU A 113 2.20 -1.24 5.67
N LYS A 114 2.45 -2.56 5.52
CA LYS A 114 2.46 -3.52 6.64
C LYS A 114 3.41 -3.13 7.78
N GLY A 115 4.60 -2.64 7.46
CA GLY A 115 5.60 -2.22 8.46
C GLY A 115 5.20 -0.97 9.25
N GLN A 116 4.33 -0.12 8.69
CA GLN A 116 3.77 1.05 9.38
C GLN A 116 2.39 0.76 9.99
N GLN A 117 1.81 -0.40 9.69
CA GLN A 117 0.45 -0.77 10.07
C GLN A 117 -0.59 0.29 9.63
N LYS A 118 -0.41 0.78 8.40
CA LYS A 118 -1.29 1.79 7.78
C LYS A 118 -1.76 1.36 6.40
N VAL A 119 -2.91 1.90 6.02
CA VAL A 119 -3.41 1.86 4.66
C VAL A 119 -3.13 3.22 4.02
N ARG A 120 -2.31 3.24 2.97
CA ARG A 120 -1.98 4.46 2.24
C ARG A 120 -2.86 4.60 1.01
N PHE A 121 -3.27 5.82 0.72
CA PHE A 121 -4.04 6.17 -0.47
C PHE A 121 -3.15 6.91 -1.46
N HIS A 122 -3.34 6.62 -2.74
CA HIS A 122 -2.65 7.30 -3.83
C HIS A 122 -3.64 7.66 -4.92
N GLU A 123 -3.63 8.91 -5.35
CA GLU A 123 -4.49 9.39 -6.43
C GLU A 123 -3.69 9.67 -7.69
N ASN A 124 -4.37 9.55 -8.83
CA ASN A 124 -3.86 9.95 -10.12
C ASN A 124 -5.00 10.58 -10.92
N THR A 125 -4.82 11.82 -11.34
CA THR A 125 -5.74 12.55 -12.21
C THR A 125 -5.15 12.79 -13.60
N THR A 126 -3.94 12.27 -13.86
CA THR A 126 -3.27 12.32 -15.16
C THR A 126 -4.06 11.51 -16.18
N SER A 127 -4.25 12.07 -17.37
CA SER A 127 -4.86 11.36 -18.49
C SER A 127 -4.05 11.54 -19.78
N PRO A 128 -4.10 10.60 -20.72
CA PRO A 128 -3.32 10.73 -21.94
C PRO A 128 -3.64 12.01 -22.70
N GLY A 129 -2.62 12.81 -23.01
CA GLY A 129 -2.78 14.10 -23.69
C GLY A 129 -3.24 15.26 -22.80
N ARG A 130 -3.47 15.03 -21.50
CA ARG A 130 -3.77 16.06 -20.50
C ARG A 130 -2.80 15.93 -19.32
N GLY A 131 -2.20 17.02 -18.87
CA GLY A 131 -1.45 17.00 -17.62
C GLY A 131 -2.34 16.60 -16.43
N GLY A 132 -1.74 16.28 -15.29
CA GLY A 132 -2.49 15.96 -14.07
C GLY A 132 -1.59 15.88 -12.85
N HIS A 133 -2.19 15.49 -11.73
CA HIS A 133 -1.49 15.23 -10.49
C HIS A 133 -1.47 13.73 -10.21
N ALA A 134 -0.33 13.23 -9.75
CA ALA A 134 -0.21 11.90 -9.18
C ALA A 134 0.54 12.01 -7.85
N GLY A 135 -0.04 11.48 -6.79
CA GLY A 135 0.54 11.68 -5.47
C GLY A 135 -0.20 11.01 -4.31
N PRO A 136 0.34 11.17 -3.09
CA PRO A 136 -0.27 10.63 -1.88
C PRO A 136 -1.59 11.34 -1.58
N ALA A 137 -2.63 10.56 -1.27
CA ALA A 137 -3.98 11.03 -0.92
C ALA A 137 -4.31 10.75 0.56
N GLY A 138 -3.28 10.76 1.41
CA GLY A 138 -3.34 10.49 2.85
C GLY A 138 -3.25 9.01 3.20
N GLU A 139 -3.52 8.72 4.48
CA GLU A 139 -3.43 7.39 5.07
C GLU A 139 -4.51 7.19 6.15
N ALA A 140 -4.79 5.94 6.50
CA ALA A 140 -5.73 5.58 7.55
C ALA A 140 -5.26 4.32 8.31
N ALA A 141 -5.76 4.13 9.53
CA ALA A 141 -5.70 2.80 10.14
C ALA A 141 -6.67 1.86 9.42
N LEU A 142 -6.39 0.56 9.50
CA LEU A 142 -7.27 -0.44 8.88
C LEU A 142 -8.68 -0.43 9.50
N SER A 143 -8.80 -0.11 10.79
CA SER A 143 -10.08 0.02 11.52
C SER A 143 -10.96 1.17 11.01
N ASP A 144 -10.34 2.21 10.44
CA ASP A 144 -11.05 3.40 9.98
C ASP A 144 -11.49 3.25 8.52
N LEU A 145 -11.13 2.14 7.88
CA LEU A 145 -11.41 1.90 6.48
C LEU A 145 -12.87 1.47 6.31
N THR A 146 -13.68 2.40 5.81
CA THR A 146 -15.08 2.15 5.46
C THR A 146 -15.30 2.27 3.96
N LYS A 147 -16.43 1.74 3.50
CA LYS A 147 -16.87 1.88 2.11
C LYS A 147 -17.01 3.34 1.71
N ASP A 148 -17.65 4.14 2.57
CA ASP A 148 -17.88 5.58 2.35
C ASP A 148 -16.56 6.36 2.24
N LEU A 149 -15.58 6.07 3.10
CA LEU A 149 -14.26 6.71 3.03
C LEU A 149 -13.57 6.44 1.69
N VAL A 150 -13.62 5.19 1.22
CA VAL A 150 -13.04 4.80 -0.08
C VAL A 150 -13.78 5.52 -1.22
N GLN A 151 -15.11 5.54 -1.19
CA GLN A 151 -15.93 6.20 -2.22
C GLN A 151 -15.70 7.72 -2.24
N GLU A 152 -15.62 8.38 -1.08
CA GLU A 152 -15.35 9.82 -0.98
C GLU A 152 -13.98 10.16 -1.59
N LYS A 153 -12.97 9.33 -1.34
CA LYS A 153 -11.64 9.54 -1.94
C LYS A 153 -11.65 9.33 -3.44
N ILE A 154 -12.33 8.30 -3.95
CA ILE A 154 -12.45 8.07 -5.39
C ILE A 154 -13.23 9.23 -6.05
N LEU A 155 -14.30 9.72 -5.40
CA LEU A 155 -15.10 10.84 -5.90
C LEU A 155 -14.25 12.09 -6.15
N LYS A 156 -13.29 12.40 -5.25
CA LYS A 156 -12.36 13.53 -5.43
C LYS A 156 -11.54 13.40 -6.72
N VAL A 157 -11.03 12.20 -6.99
CA VAL A 157 -10.30 11.91 -8.24
C VAL A 157 -11.20 12.06 -9.46
N VAL A 158 -12.39 11.45 -9.43
CA VAL A 158 -13.36 11.50 -10.53
C VAL A 158 -13.76 12.95 -10.85
N ALA A 159 -14.08 13.74 -9.82
CA ALA A 159 -14.48 15.14 -9.99
C ALA A 159 -13.37 15.99 -10.63
N GLU A 160 -12.12 15.80 -10.22
CA GLU A 160 -10.97 16.53 -10.79
C GLU A 160 -10.68 16.12 -12.24
N VAL A 161 -10.92 14.85 -12.60
CA VAL A 161 -10.70 14.33 -13.96
C VAL A 161 -11.72 14.89 -14.95
N PHE A 162 -13.00 14.98 -14.55
CA PHE A 162 -14.10 15.41 -15.40
C PHE A 162 -14.42 16.91 -15.34
N ARG A 163 -13.51 17.71 -14.78
CA ARG A 163 -13.59 19.18 -14.83
C ARG A 163 -13.23 19.74 -16.21
#